data_AF-A0AAW9E994-F1
#
_entry.id   AF-A0AAW9E994-F1
#
_cell.length_a   1.000
_cell.length_b   1.000
_cell.length_c   1.000
_cell.angle_alpha   90.00
_cell.angle_beta   90.00
_cell.angle_gamma   90.00
#
_symmetry.space_group_name_H-M   'P 1'
#
loop_
_entity.id
_entity.type
_entity.pdbx_description
1 polymer ?
#
loop_
_entity_poly.entity_id
_entity_poly.type
_entity_poly.pdbx_seq_one_letter_code
_entity_poly.pdbx_strand_id
1 'polypeptide(L)'
;AETMRSVIGHLALGNLEYKHPYLEEREVKRVGYLVVSTDRGLCGGLNINLFKKLLADMKEWSDKGVEVDLALVGSKAVSFFASVGGNVVGQVTGM
;
A
#
# COMPACT_ATOMS: atom_id res chain seq x y z
N ALA A 1 16.60 10.71 1.44
CA ALA A 1 16.18 9.29 1.34
C ALA A 1 17.36 8.34 1.53
N GLU A 2 18.48 8.58 0.86
CA GLU A 2 19.65 7.68 0.85
C GLU A 2 20.34 7.52 2.20
N THR A 3 20.50 8.61 2.97
CA THR A 3 21.12 8.58 4.30
C THR A 3 20.33 7.75 5.31
N MET A 4 18.98 7.88 5.32
CA MET A 4 18.12 7.08 6.22
C MET A 4 18.21 5.59 5.88
N ARG A 5 18.21 5.22 4.60
CA ARG A 5 18.37 3.83 4.15
C ARG A 5 19.75 3.27 4.53
N SER A 6 20.81 4.06 4.37
CA SER A 6 22.17 3.65 4.75
C SER A 6 22.29 3.37 6.25
N VAL A 7 21.73 4.25 7.08
CA VAL A 7 21.72 4.07 8.55
C VAL A 7 20.92 2.83 8.95
N ILE A 8 19.69 2.66 8.43
CA ILE A 8 18.88 1.47 8.72
C ILE A 8 19.58 0.19 8.26
N GLY A 9 20.22 0.21 7.08
CA GLY A 9 20.96 -0.94 6.55
C GLY A 9 22.15 -1.32 7.42
N HIS A 10 22.94 -0.35 7.87
CA HIS A 10 24.06 -0.62 8.79
C HIS A 10 23.59 -1.17 10.14
N LEU A 11 22.46 -0.68 10.66
CA LEU A 11 21.88 -1.19 11.91
C LEU A 11 21.36 -2.63 11.74
N ALA A 12 20.67 -2.93 10.63
CA ALA A 12 20.14 -4.26 10.37
C ALA A 12 21.23 -5.34 10.15
N LEU A 13 22.41 -4.94 9.66
CA LEU A 13 23.56 -5.83 9.43
C LEU A 13 24.49 -5.96 10.65
N GLY A 14 24.45 -5.01 11.59
CA GLY A 14 25.13 -5.13 12.87
C GLY A 14 24.46 -6.18 13.74
N ASN A 15 25.24 -6.92 14.55
CA ASN A 15 24.70 -7.84 15.56
C ASN A 15 23.90 -7.06 16.63
N LEU A 16 22.67 -6.68 16.30
CA LEU A 16 21.70 -6.18 17.26
C LEU A 16 21.03 -7.41 17.88
N GLU A 17 21.16 -7.59 19.19
CA GLU A 17 20.33 -8.54 19.96
C GLU A 17 18.83 -8.18 19.85
N TYR A 18 18.51 -6.98 19.39
CA TYR A 18 17.16 -6.48 19.18
C TYR A 18 16.73 -6.58 17.72
N LYS A 19 15.78 -7.48 17.43
CA LYS A 19 15.10 -7.57 16.13
C LYS A 19 13.84 -6.69 16.14
N HIS A 20 13.79 -5.72 15.23
CA HIS A 20 12.62 -4.86 15.09
C HIS A 20 11.47 -5.65 14.44
N PRO A 21 10.20 -5.54 14.89
CA PRO A 21 9.07 -6.32 14.34
C PRO A 21 8.85 -6.19 12.83
N TYR A 22 9.25 -5.07 12.22
CA TYR A 22 9.19 -4.86 10.75
C TYR A 22 10.34 -5.49 9.95
N LEU A 23 11.34 -6.06 10.63
CA LEU A 23 12.44 -6.80 10.00
C LEU A 23 12.24 -8.31 10.06
N GLU A 24 11.22 -8.79 10.79
CA GLU A 24 10.92 -10.20 10.92
C GLU A 24 9.86 -10.63 9.90
N GLU A 25 10.15 -11.70 9.17
CA GLU A 25 9.17 -12.35 8.30
C GLU A 25 8.16 -13.13 9.14
N ARG A 26 6.89 -13.06 8.73
CA ARG A 26 5.78 -13.75 9.38
C ARG A 26 4.75 -14.21 8.36
N GLU A 27 3.93 -15.17 8.77
CA GLU A 27 2.76 -15.58 7.98
C GLU A 27 1.84 -14.37 7.71
N VAL A 28 1.47 -14.20 6.44
CA VAL A 28 0.64 -13.08 5.99
C VAL A 28 -0.83 -13.44 6.14
N LYS A 29 -1.49 -12.88 7.16
CA LYS A 29 -2.94 -13.03 7.38
C LYS A 29 -3.76 -11.85 6.87
N ARG A 30 -3.09 -10.70 6.71
CA ARG A 30 -3.68 -9.46 6.19
C ARG A 30 -2.61 -8.63 5.50
N VAL A 31 -2.97 -7.99 4.39
CA VAL A 31 -2.13 -7.04 3.65
C VAL A 31 -2.77 -5.64 3.67
N GLY A 32 -1.92 -4.61 3.73
CA GLY A 32 -2.35 -3.22 3.65
C GLY A 32 -1.77 -2.54 2.42
N TYR A 33 -2.61 -1.84 1.66
CA TYR A 33 -2.17 -1.02 0.53
C TYR A 33 -2.29 0.47 0.84
N LEU A 34 -1.20 1.19 0.60
CA LEU A 34 -1.21 2.65 0.47
C LEU A 34 -1.41 2.99 -1.01
N VAL A 35 -2.63 3.37 -1.38
CA VAL A 35 -3.01 3.61 -2.77
C VAL A 35 -2.89 5.09 -3.09
N VAL A 36 -1.88 5.46 -3.88
CA VAL A 36 -1.65 6.85 -4.25
C VAL A 36 -2.18 7.14 -5.65
N SER A 37 -3.21 7.97 -5.71
CA SER A 37 -3.84 8.47 -6.92
C SER A 37 -3.74 9.99 -7.00
N THR A 38 -4.13 10.56 -8.13
CA THR A 38 -4.23 12.01 -8.27
C THR A 38 -5.52 12.54 -7.66
N ASP A 39 -5.54 13.82 -7.28
CA ASP A 39 -6.80 14.52 -6.95
C ASP A 39 -7.57 14.92 -8.22
N ARG A 40 -6.85 15.39 -9.24
CA ARG A 40 -7.44 15.85 -10.50
C ARG A 40 -7.45 14.78 -11.58
N GLY A 41 -8.37 14.92 -12.54
CA GLY A 41 -8.43 14.08 -13.74
C GLY A 41 -7.51 14.57 -14.86
N LEU A 42 -7.83 14.18 -16.10
CA LEU A 42 -7.11 14.57 -17.33
C LEU A 42 -5.64 14.11 -17.41
N CYS A 43 -5.28 13.07 -16.65
CA CYS A 43 -3.96 12.44 -16.66
C CYS A 43 -3.91 11.15 -17.52
N GLY A 44 -4.79 11.05 -18.53
CA GLY A 44 -4.93 9.84 -19.34
C GLY A 44 -5.26 8.60 -18.50
N GLY A 45 -4.60 7.48 -18.83
CA GLY A 45 -4.83 6.18 -18.18
C GLY A 45 -4.14 5.98 -16.83
N LEU A 46 -3.48 6.99 -16.25
CA LEU A 46 -2.62 6.84 -15.06
C LEU A 46 -3.32 6.09 -13.92
N ASN A 47 -4.43 6.64 -13.42
CA ASN A 47 -5.14 6.06 -12.27
C ASN A 47 -5.80 4.72 -12.62
N ILE A 48 -6.38 4.59 -13.82
CA ILE A 48 -7.04 3.33 -14.24
C ILE A 48 -6.03 2.20 -14.37
N ASN A 49 -4.84 2.45 -14.92
CA ASN A 49 -3.80 1.44 -15.03
C ASN A 49 -3.30 1.01 -13.64
N LEU A 50 -3.12 1.96 -12.71
CA LEU A 50 -2.81 1.67 -11.32
C LEU A 50 -3.89 0.79 -10.67
N PHE A 51 -5.16 1.19 -10.76
CA PHE A 51 -6.25 0.48 -10.11
C PHE A 51 -6.46 -0.92 -10.69
N LYS A 52 -6.31 -1.11 -12.00
CA LYS A 52 -6.37 -2.44 -12.61
C LYS A 52 -5.29 -3.38 -12.05
N LYS A 53 -4.05 -2.89 -11.94
CA LYS A 53 -2.95 -3.68 -11.36
C LYS A 53 -3.21 -4.01 -9.90
N LEU A 54 -3.67 -3.03 -9.13
CA LEU A 54 -4.01 -3.20 -7.72
C LEU A 54 -5.13 -4.24 -7.52
N LEU A 55 -6.20 -4.17 -8.30
CA LEU A 55 -7.30 -5.14 -8.20
C LEU A 55 -6.86 -6.58 -8.52
N ALA A 56 -5.95 -6.77 -9.48
CA ALA A 56 -5.38 -8.09 -9.77
C ALA A 56 -4.58 -8.62 -8.57
N ASP A 57 -3.72 -7.78 -7.98
CA ASP A 57 -2.91 -8.14 -6.82
C ASP A 57 -3.78 -8.43 -5.57
N MET A 58 -4.79 -7.60 -5.31
CA MET A 58 -5.76 -7.82 -4.22
C MET A 58 -6.52 -9.14 -4.40
N LYS A 59 -6.85 -9.51 -5.64
CA LYS A 59 -7.48 -10.78 -5.95
C LYS A 59 -6.57 -11.96 -5.63
N GLU A 60 -5.28 -11.88 -5.94
CA GLU A 60 -4.32 -12.94 -5.60
C GLU A 60 -4.22 -13.16 -4.09
N TRP A 61 -4.30 -12.11 -3.27
CA TRP A 61 -4.34 -12.24 -1.80
C TRP A 61 -5.68 -12.79 -1.31
N SER A 62 -6.79 -12.29 -1.85
CA SER A 62 -8.12 -12.77 -1.50
C SER A 62 -8.29 -14.25 -1.85
N ASP A 63 -7.75 -14.71 -2.98
CA ASP A 63 -7.79 -16.11 -3.41
C ASP A 63 -6.96 -17.01 -2.47
N LYS A 64 -5.99 -16.44 -1.72
CA LYS A 64 -5.24 -17.11 -0.64
C LYS A 64 -5.94 -17.01 0.73
N GLY A 65 -7.13 -16.40 0.81
CA GLY A 65 -7.85 -16.18 2.06
C GLY A 65 -7.25 -15.08 2.95
N VAL A 66 -6.41 -14.22 2.39
CA VAL A 66 -5.75 -13.12 3.11
C VAL A 66 -6.60 -11.86 3.00
N GLU A 67 -6.86 -11.21 4.13
CA GLU A 67 -7.65 -9.97 4.17
C GLU A 67 -6.89 -8.78 3.58
N VAL A 68 -7.62 -7.80 3.04
CA VAL A 68 -7.04 -6.61 2.38
C VAL A 68 -7.60 -5.33 2.99
N ASP A 69 -6.70 -4.48 3.48
CA ASP A 69 -7.00 -3.13 3.96
C ASP A 69 -6.43 -2.06 3.01
N LEU A 70 -7.17 -0.97 2.83
CA LEU A 70 -6.81 0.12 1.93
C LEU A 70 -6.68 1.45 2.69
N ALA A 71 -5.56 2.13 2.50
CA ALA A 71 -5.37 3.52 2.88
C ALA A 71 -5.21 4.36 1.60
N LEU A 72 -6.15 5.27 1.36
CA LEU A 72 -6.31 5.95 0.07
C LEU A 72 -5.72 7.36 0.11
N VAL A 73 -4.96 7.68 -0.92
CA VAL A 73 -4.37 9.00 -1.12
C VAL A 73 -4.84 9.53 -2.47
N GLY A 74 -5.48 10.70 -2.46
CA GLY A 74 -6.00 11.37 -3.64
C GLY A 74 -7.46 11.04 -3.96
N SER A 75 -8.18 12.04 -4.47
CA SER A 75 -9.62 12.01 -4.72
C SER A 75 -10.06 10.95 -5.74
N LYS A 76 -9.18 10.57 -6.67
CA LYS A 76 -9.50 9.54 -7.68
C LYS A 76 -9.53 8.14 -7.09
N ALA A 77 -8.66 7.80 -6.14
CA ALA A 77 -8.71 6.54 -5.41
C ALA A 77 -9.96 6.47 -4.54
N VAL A 78 -10.25 7.52 -3.78
CA VAL A 78 -11.46 7.58 -2.94
C VAL A 78 -12.72 7.36 -3.76
N SER A 79 -12.87 8.07 -4.88
CA SER A 79 -14.04 7.92 -5.76
C SER A 79 -14.14 6.52 -6.36
N PHE A 80 -13.01 5.94 -6.76
CA PHE A 80 -12.96 4.61 -7.36
C PHE A 80 -13.36 3.52 -6.36
N PHE A 81 -12.74 3.51 -5.18
CA PHE A 81 -12.99 2.49 -4.16
C PHE A 81 -14.33 2.68 -3.43
N ALA A 82 -14.90 3.89 -3.44
CA ALA A 82 -16.30 4.10 -3.05
C ALA A 82 -17.28 3.36 -3.98
N SER A 83 -16.92 3.16 -5.26
CA SER A 83 -17.76 2.48 -6.25
C SER A 83 -17.49 0.98 -6.31
N VAL A 84 -16.22 0.59 -6.31
CA VAL A 84 -15.79 -0.82 -6.44
C VAL A 84 -15.92 -1.58 -5.12
N GLY A 85 -15.86 -0.88 -3.99
CA GLY A 85 -15.80 -1.48 -2.67
C GLY A 85 -14.38 -1.89 -2.27
N GLY A 86 -14.22 -2.24 -1.00
CA GLY A 86 -12.95 -2.55 -0.36
C GLY A 86 -12.94 -2.04 1.08
N ASN A 87 -12.09 -2.62 1.94
CA ASN A 87 -12.01 -2.20 3.32
C ASN A 87 -11.11 -0.96 3.46
N VAL A 88 -11.69 0.24 3.39
CA VAL A 88 -10.95 1.49 3.51
C VAL A 88 -10.78 1.86 4.98
N VAL A 89 -9.53 1.84 5.46
CA VAL A 89 -9.17 2.12 6.87
C VAL A 89 -8.68 3.55 7.09
N GLY A 90 -8.39 4.29 6.02
CA GLY A 90 -7.99 5.69 6.09
C GLY A 90 -7.95 6.34 4.71
N GLN A 91 -8.13 7.67 4.67
CA GLN A 91 -8.02 8.42 3.43
C GLN A 91 -7.52 9.85 3.64
N VAL A 92 -6.81 10.39 2.65
CA VAL A 92 -6.42 11.80 2.56
C VAL A 92 -6.53 12.28 1.11
N THR A 93 -7.07 13.48 0.91
CA THR A 93 -7.28 14.10 -0.40
C THR A 93 -6.92 15.59 -0.36
N GLY A 94 -6.80 16.22 -1.52
CA GLY A 94 -6.58 17.67 -1.63
C GLY A 94 -5.14 18.09 -1.37
N MET A 95 -4.18 17.29 -1.83
CA MET A 95 -2.74 17.60 -1.73
C MET A 95 -2.18 18.21 -3.02
#